data_AF-A0A1H6SIZ0-F1
#
_entry.id   AF-A0A1H6SIZ0-F1
#
_cell.length_a   1.000
_cell.length_b   1.000
_cell.length_c   1.000
_cell.angle_alpha   90.00
_cell.angle_beta   90.00
_cell.angle_gamma   90.00
#
_symmetry.space_group_name_H-M   'P 1'
#
loop_
_entity.id
_entity.type
_entity.pdbx_description
1 polymer ?
#
loop_
_entity_poly.entity_id
_entity_poly.type
_entity_poly.pdbx_seq_one_letter_code
_entity_poly.pdbx_strand_id
1 'polypeptide(L)'
;MDTKAVVRRLGRGAERGFDFNEESRAFNLLAHFQLVELSLKVYIGTAHRLIAARVDGLMPYNFDERSLERAPLERLLSMFKVVNSNGPLQKRLAGLVDKRNDVAHQMLLPHFGVPRRHADIRRCHDELKAVQESLDRAMKFLAREIVSLKEAPGRASGP
;
A
#
# COMPACT_ATOMS: atom_id res chain seq x y z
N MET A 1 -0.08 21.09 47.88
CA MET A 1 -0.36 20.70 46.48
C MET A 1 -0.28 19.19 46.39
N ASP A 2 -1.35 18.52 45.96
CA ASP A 2 -1.39 17.06 45.86
C ASP A 2 -0.60 16.58 44.62
N THR A 3 0.62 16.13 44.87
CA THR A 3 1.54 15.58 43.85
C THR A 3 0.96 14.35 43.14
N LYS A 4 0.05 13.59 43.76
CA LYS A 4 -0.62 12.45 43.09
C LYS A 4 -1.65 12.92 42.05
N ALA A 5 -2.33 14.04 42.28
CA ALA A 5 -3.25 14.63 41.31
C ALA A 5 -2.53 15.21 40.09
N VAL A 6 -1.34 15.80 40.30
CA VAL A 6 -0.48 16.33 39.22
C VAL A 6 0.10 15.19 38.37
N VAL A 7 0.60 14.12 39.00
CA VAL A 7 1.09 12.92 38.28
C VAL A 7 -0.02 12.23 37.49
N ARG A 8 -1.25 12.13 38.02
CA ARG A 8 -2.42 11.62 37.25
C ARG A 8 -2.84 12.52 36.09
N ARG A 9 -2.53 13.83 36.13
CA ARG A 9 -2.80 14.76 35.01
C ARG A 9 -1.72 14.66 33.94
N LEU A 10 -0.46 14.50 34.34
CA LEU A 10 0.67 14.33 33.42
C LEU A 10 0.65 12.96 32.71
N GLY A 11 0.29 11.87 33.41
CA GLY A 11 0.13 10.54 32.79
C GLY A 11 -0.95 10.51 31.70
N ARG A 12 -2.10 11.15 31.93
CA ARG A 12 -3.19 11.29 30.94
C ARG A 12 -2.89 12.26 29.79
N GLY A 13 -1.86 13.10 29.93
CA GLY A 13 -1.38 13.97 28.85
C GLY A 13 -0.38 13.25 27.95
N ALA A 14 0.50 12.43 28.55
CA ALA A 14 1.47 11.61 27.82
C ALA A 14 0.80 10.47 27.03
N GLU A 15 -0.21 9.80 27.60
CA GLU A 15 -0.98 8.77 26.88
C GLU A 15 -1.74 9.35 25.67
N ARG A 16 -2.35 10.54 25.82
CA ARG A 16 -3.04 11.23 24.71
C ARG A 16 -2.10 11.77 23.63
N GLY A 17 -0.90 12.24 23.99
CA GLY A 17 0.10 12.68 23.02
C GLY A 17 0.77 11.52 22.28
N PHE A 18 0.86 10.36 22.92
CA PHE A 18 1.38 9.14 22.33
C PHE A 18 0.39 8.53 21.32
N ASP A 19 -0.91 8.46 21.66
CA ASP A 19 -1.98 7.97 20.78
C ASP A 19 -2.05 8.76 19.46
N PHE A 20 -1.98 10.09 19.54
CA PHE A 20 -2.04 10.97 18.37
C PHE A 20 -0.91 10.72 17.36
N ASN A 21 0.28 10.35 17.84
CA ASN A 21 1.43 10.07 16.96
C ASN A 21 1.27 8.72 16.24
N GLU A 22 0.70 7.71 16.89
CA GLU A 22 0.42 6.42 16.25
C GLU A 22 -0.70 6.51 15.24
N GLU A 23 -1.79 7.21 15.57
CA GLU A 23 -2.90 7.48 14.64
C GLU A 23 -2.40 8.23 13.39
N SER A 24 -1.59 9.28 13.58
CA SER A 24 -0.98 10.04 12.48
C SER A 24 -0.09 9.16 11.60
N ARG A 25 0.67 8.24 12.20
CA ARG A 25 1.53 7.31 11.45
C ARG A 25 0.75 6.27 10.70
N ALA A 26 -0.29 5.71 11.30
CA ALA A 26 -1.14 4.75 10.63
C ALA A 26 -1.96 5.39 9.50
N PHE A 27 -2.45 6.62 9.69
CA PHE A 27 -3.06 7.41 8.63
C PHE A 27 -2.08 7.62 7.47
N ASN A 28 -0.85 8.07 7.77
CA ASN A 28 0.20 8.20 6.76
C ASN A 28 0.45 6.85 6.05
N LEU A 29 0.51 5.74 6.78
CA LEU A 29 0.71 4.42 6.19
C LEU A 29 -0.43 4.01 5.24
N LEU A 30 -1.68 4.27 5.62
CA LEU A 30 -2.85 4.06 4.76
C LEU A 30 -2.79 4.93 3.51
N ALA A 31 -2.32 6.18 3.61
CA ALA A 31 -2.07 7.02 2.45
C ALA A 31 -0.97 6.44 1.53
N HIS A 32 0.08 5.82 2.08
CA HIS A 32 1.10 5.12 1.28
C HIS A 32 0.53 3.89 0.56
N PHE A 33 -0.39 3.15 1.20
CA PHE A 33 -1.13 2.07 0.53
C PHE A 33 -1.96 2.58 -0.64
N GLN A 34 -2.64 3.72 -0.48
CA GLN A 34 -3.37 4.36 -1.59
C GLN A 34 -2.44 4.78 -2.72
N LEU A 35 -1.23 5.23 -2.41
CA LEU A 35 -0.23 5.55 -3.43
C LEU A 35 0.26 4.31 -4.20
N VAL A 36 0.39 3.17 -3.51
CA VAL A 36 0.69 1.87 -4.16
C VAL A 36 -0.47 1.44 -5.07
N GLU A 37 -1.72 1.56 -4.60
CA GLU A 37 -2.91 1.25 -5.42
C GLU A 37 -2.93 2.12 -6.69
N LEU A 38 -2.70 3.42 -6.56
CA LEU A 38 -2.62 4.33 -7.70
C LEU A 38 -1.49 3.94 -8.66
N SER A 39 -0.31 3.61 -8.12
CA SER A 39 0.84 3.21 -8.93
C SER A 39 0.59 1.90 -9.70
N LEU A 40 -0.10 0.95 -9.08
CA LEU A 40 -0.52 -0.29 -9.74
C LEU A 40 -1.52 -0.01 -10.86
N LYS A 41 -2.50 0.86 -10.64
CA LYS A 41 -3.45 1.29 -11.69
C LYS A 41 -2.70 1.91 -12.87
N VAL A 42 -1.73 2.81 -12.60
CA VAL A 42 -0.92 3.42 -13.66
C VAL A 42 -0.12 2.36 -14.43
N TYR A 43 0.53 1.42 -13.75
CA TYR A 43 1.28 0.36 -14.40
C TYR A 43 0.38 -0.52 -15.28
N ILE A 44 -0.71 -1.06 -14.70
CA ILE A 44 -1.63 -1.98 -15.37
C ILE A 44 -2.26 -1.28 -16.58
N GLY A 45 -2.78 -0.06 -16.40
CA GLY A 45 -3.36 0.71 -17.49
C GLY A 45 -2.35 1.06 -18.59
N THR A 46 -1.07 1.29 -18.24
CA THR A 46 -0.01 1.50 -19.25
C THR A 46 0.28 0.20 -20.00
N ALA A 47 0.37 -0.93 -19.29
CA ALA A 47 0.62 -2.24 -19.90
C ALA A 47 -0.51 -2.64 -20.86
N HIS A 48 -1.77 -2.50 -20.45
CA HIS A 48 -2.90 -2.81 -21.32
C HIS A 48 -2.97 -1.89 -22.54
N ARG A 49 -2.65 -0.59 -22.42
CA ARG A 49 -2.57 0.32 -23.58
C ARG A 49 -1.46 -0.08 -24.56
N LEU A 50 -0.31 -0.51 -24.05
CA LEU A 50 0.77 -1.04 -24.89
C LEU A 50 0.35 -2.33 -25.61
N ILE A 51 -0.33 -3.25 -24.91
CA ILE A 51 -0.85 -4.47 -25.53
C ILE A 51 -1.86 -4.11 -26.63
N ALA A 52 -2.83 -3.23 -26.35
CA ALA A 52 -3.82 -2.78 -27.31
C ALA A 52 -3.18 -2.23 -28.58
N ALA A 53 -2.17 -1.36 -28.45
CA ALA A 53 -1.44 -0.80 -29.58
C ALA A 53 -0.66 -1.83 -30.41
N ARG A 54 -0.28 -2.98 -29.82
CA ARG A 54 0.47 -4.04 -30.51
C ARG A 54 -0.42 -5.07 -31.19
N VAL A 55 -1.62 -5.28 -30.66
CA VAL A 55 -2.60 -6.23 -31.23
C VAL A 55 -3.63 -5.53 -32.11
N ASP A 56 -3.52 -4.21 -32.27
CA ASP A 56 -4.40 -3.41 -33.12
C ASP A 56 -4.39 -3.95 -34.55
N GLY A 57 -5.59 -4.17 -35.09
CA GLY A 57 -5.80 -4.83 -36.39
C GLY A 57 -5.57 -6.34 -36.44
N LEU A 58 -5.00 -6.97 -35.40
CA LEU A 58 -4.82 -8.43 -35.33
C LEU A 58 -5.98 -9.13 -34.63
N MET A 59 -6.50 -8.54 -33.55
CA MET A 59 -7.65 -9.07 -32.83
C MET A 59 -8.40 -7.97 -32.05
N PRO A 60 -9.70 -8.14 -31.78
CA PRO A 60 -10.41 -7.26 -30.86
C PRO A 60 -9.80 -7.36 -29.46
N TYR A 61 -9.35 -6.22 -28.93
CA TYR A 61 -8.80 -6.12 -27.58
C TYR A 61 -9.45 -4.96 -26.83
N ASN A 62 -10.36 -5.29 -25.93
CA ASN A 62 -11.12 -4.32 -25.14
C ASN A 62 -10.76 -4.46 -23.67
N PHE A 63 -9.99 -3.50 -23.16
CA PHE A 63 -9.69 -3.39 -21.73
C PHE A 63 -10.60 -2.33 -21.09
N ASP A 64 -11.33 -2.70 -20.03
CA ASP A 64 -12.18 -1.77 -19.30
C ASP A 64 -11.37 -0.99 -18.25
N GLU A 65 -10.91 0.20 -18.62
CA GLU A 65 -10.19 1.12 -17.71
C GLU A 65 -11.05 1.52 -16.50
N ARG A 66 -12.38 1.56 -16.60
CA ARG A 66 -13.25 1.91 -15.47
C ARG A 66 -13.25 0.81 -14.41
N SER A 67 -13.13 -0.46 -14.83
CA SER A 67 -12.98 -1.57 -13.89
C SER A 67 -11.70 -1.48 -13.08
N LEU A 68 -10.62 -0.94 -13.69
CA LEU A 68 -9.33 -0.76 -13.05
C LEU A 68 -9.37 0.36 -11.99
N GLU A 69 -10.05 1.47 -12.27
CA GLU A 69 -10.17 2.59 -11.34
C GLU A 69 -10.87 2.20 -10.03
N ARG A 70 -11.86 1.30 -10.10
CA ARG A 70 -12.64 0.84 -8.95
C ARG A 70 -12.10 -0.42 -8.29
N ALA A 71 -11.05 -1.02 -8.85
CA ALA A 71 -10.51 -2.26 -8.33
C ALA A 71 -9.83 -2.06 -6.97
N PRO A 72 -10.13 -2.91 -5.96
CA PRO A 72 -9.39 -2.92 -4.70
C PRO A 72 -7.97 -3.46 -4.89
N LEU A 73 -7.09 -3.20 -3.93
CA LEU A 73 -5.67 -3.61 -3.99
C LEU A 73 -5.46 -5.08 -4.35
N GLU A 74 -6.21 -6.00 -3.74
CA GLU A 74 -6.13 -7.44 -4.05
C GLU A 74 -6.40 -7.76 -5.53
N ARG A 75 -7.42 -7.12 -6.09
CA ARG A 75 -7.77 -7.27 -7.50
C ARG A 75 -6.69 -6.64 -8.40
N LEU A 76 -6.17 -5.47 -8.03
CA LEU A 76 -5.06 -4.82 -8.73
C LEU A 76 -3.83 -5.71 -8.75
N LEU A 77 -3.48 -6.37 -7.64
CA LEU A 77 -2.35 -7.30 -7.61
C LEU A 77 -2.57 -8.52 -8.48
N SER A 78 -3.80 -9.02 -8.55
CA SER A 78 -4.15 -10.13 -9.44
C SER A 78 -3.99 -9.73 -10.91
N MET A 79 -4.45 -8.54 -11.29
CA MET A 79 -4.26 -7.99 -12.63
C MET A 79 -2.78 -7.71 -12.93
N PHE A 80 -2.04 -7.15 -11.98
CA PHE A 80 -0.61 -6.88 -12.11
C PHE A 80 0.19 -8.15 -12.42
N LYS A 81 -0.12 -9.28 -11.77
CA LYS A 81 0.53 -10.58 -12.03
C LYS A 81 0.38 -11.07 -13.47
N VAL A 82 -0.69 -10.67 -14.17
CA VAL A 82 -0.92 -11.06 -15.58
C VAL A 82 -0.01 -10.29 -16.52
N VAL A 83 0.23 -9.01 -16.22
CA VAL A 83 0.97 -8.09 -17.10
C VAL A 83 2.42 -7.85 -16.68
N ASN A 84 2.84 -8.43 -15.56
CA ASN A 84 4.19 -8.30 -15.01
C ASN A 84 4.77 -9.67 -14.70
N SER A 85 6.05 -9.90 -14.98
CA SER A 85 6.75 -11.17 -14.72
C SER A 85 7.71 -11.14 -13.52
N ASN A 86 7.78 -10.01 -12.80
CA ASN A 86 8.68 -9.82 -11.65
C ASN A 86 8.12 -10.51 -10.39
N GLY A 87 8.35 -11.81 -10.30
CA GLY A 87 7.90 -12.66 -9.17
C GLY A 87 8.28 -12.15 -7.77
N PRO A 88 9.53 -11.69 -7.54
CA PRO A 88 9.91 -11.08 -6.26
C PRO A 88 9.07 -9.86 -5.88
N LEU A 89 8.80 -8.95 -6.83
CA LEU A 89 7.95 -7.78 -6.60
C LEU A 89 6.50 -8.19 -6.31
N GLN A 90 5.97 -9.16 -7.05
CA GLN A 90 4.62 -9.68 -6.82
C GLN A 90 4.46 -10.27 -5.41
N LYS A 91 5.41 -11.08 -4.94
CA LYS A 91 5.38 -11.65 -3.57
C LYS A 91 5.40 -10.54 -2.52
N ARG A 92 6.22 -9.52 -2.76
CA ARG A 92 6.39 -8.39 -1.84
C ARG A 92 5.12 -7.55 -1.72
N LEU A 93 4.44 -7.31 -2.84
CA LEU A 93 3.18 -6.60 -2.89
C LEU A 93 2.02 -7.41 -2.31
N ALA A 94 1.99 -8.73 -2.50
CA ALA A 94 0.98 -9.60 -1.89
C ALA A 94 1.04 -9.53 -0.36
N GLY A 95 2.24 -9.66 0.24
CA GLY A 95 2.41 -9.56 1.70
C GLY A 95 2.17 -8.16 2.28
N LEU A 96 1.88 -7.15 1.46
CA LEU A 96 1.47 -5.82 1.89
C LEU A 96 -0.05 -5.71 2.09
N VAL A 97 -0.86 -6.51 1.40
CA VAL A 97 -2.33 -6.50 1.56
C VAL A 97 -2.74 -6.89 2.97
N ASP A 98 -2.24 -8.04 3.45
CA ASP A 98 -2.58 -8.54 4.78
C ASP A 98 -2.22 -7.50 5.85
N LYS A 99 -1.05 -6.87 5.69
CA LYS A 99 -0.56 -5.81 6.57
C LYS A 99 -1.43 -4.55 6.57
N ARG A 100 -2.04 -4.17 5.44
CA ARG A 100 -2.98 -3.05 5.40
C ARG A 100 -4.18 -3.32 6.30
N ASN A 101 -4.75 -4.52 6.18
CA ASN A 101 -5.92 -4.93 6.95
C ASN A 101 -5.60 -5.01 8.44
N ASP A 102 -4.44 -5.57 8.78
CA ASP A 102 -3.96 -5.64 10.17
C ASP A 102 -3.82 -4.24 10.79
N VAL A 103 -3.19 -3.30 10.07
CA VAL A 103 -3.05 -1.91 10.54
C VAL A 103 -4.40 -1.24 10.72
N ALA A 104 -5.32 -1.40 9.76
CA ALA A 104 -6.65 -0.80 9.86
C ALA A 104 -7.41 -1.34 11.08
N HIS A 105 -7.39 -2.65 11.32
CA HIS A 105 -8.02 -3.25 12.49
C HIS A 105 -7.38 -2.78 13.80
N GLN A 106 -6.04 -2.80 13.89
CA GLN A 106 -5.32 -2.35 15.08
C GLN A 106 -5.69 -0.91 15.44
N MET A 107 -5.82 -0.02 14.45
CA MET A 107 -6.21 1.38 14.65
C MET A 107 -7.65 1.59 15.10
N LEU A 108 -8.56 0.68 14.75
CA LEU A 108 -9.97 0.83 15.11
C LEU A 108 -10.30 0.28 16.51
N LEU A 109 -9.52 -0.68 17.02
CA LEU A 109 -9.76 -1.31 18.33
C LEU A 109 -9.93 -0.33 19.51
N PRO A 110 -9.14 0.75 19.65
CA PRO A 110 -9.33 1.73 20.72
C PRO A 110 -10.70 2.42 20.68
N HIS A 111 -11.25 2.68 19.50
CA HIS A 111 -12.57 3.30 19.34
C HIS A 111 -13.72 2.38 19.78
N PHE A 112 -13.48 1.07 19.85
CA PHE A 112 -14.43 0.09 20.39
C PHE A 112 -14.21 -0.21 21.88
N GLY A 113 -13.39 0.59 22.58
CA GLY A 113 -13.16 0.44 24.02
C GLY A 113 -12.24 -0.71 24.39
N VAL A 114 -11.47 -1.25 23.43
CA VAL A 114 -10.44 -2.26 23.69
C VAL A 114 -9.14 -1.52 24.06
N PRO A 115 -8.72 -1.50 25.33
CA PRO A 115 -7.52 -0.78 25.75
C PRO A 115 -6.25 -1.46 25.23
N ARG A 116 -5.34 -0.67 24.65
CA ARG A 116 -4.01 -1.15 24.25
C ARG A 116 -3.08 -1.24 25.46
N ARG A 117 -2.31 -2.33 25.60
CA ARG A 117 -1.24 -2.37 26.60
C ARG A 117 0.00 -1.65 26.07
N HIS A 118 0.80 -1.08 26.96
CA HIS A 118 2.04 -0.37 26.58
C HIS A 118 3.05 -1.24 25.79
N ALA A 119 3.02 -2.57 25.94
CA ALA A 119 3.81 -3.49 25.14
C ALA A 119 3.25 -3.63 23.70
N ASP A 120 1.92 -3.60 23.55
CA ASP A 120 1.23 -3.69 22.27
C ASP A 120 1.46 -2.44 21.43
N ILE A 121 1.58 -1.29 22.09
CA ILE A 121 1.88 0.01 21.50
C ILE A 121 3.29 0.02 20.85
N ARG A 122 4.35 -0.31 21.60
CA ARG A 122 5.72 -0.39 21.04
C ARG A 122 5.81 -1.38 19.89
N ARG A 123 5.15 -2.54 20.04
CA ARG A 123 5.08 -3.54 18.99
C ARG A 123 4.37 -3.01 17.74
N CYS A 124 3.24 -2.32 17.90
CA CYS A 124 2.51 -1.67 16.81
C CYS A 124 3.40 -0.64 16.09
N HIS A 125 4.16 0.16 16.83
CA HIS A 125 5.11 1.12 16.27
C HIS A 125 6.18 0.46 15.37
N ASP A 126 6.78 -0.63 15.83
CA ASP A 126 7.80 -1.37 15.08
C ASP A 126 7.20 -2.07 13.86
N GLU A 127 6.00 -2.65 14.01
CA GLU A 127 5.24 -3.25 12.91
C GLU A 127 4.92 -2.20 11.83
N LEU A 128 4.37 -1.03 12.21
CA LEU A 128 4.08 0.09 11.31
C LEU A 128 5.32 0.57 10.57
N LYS A 129 6.46 0.70 11.27
CA LYS A 129 7.73 1.10 10.66
C LYS A 129 8.20 0.07 9.62
N ALA A 130 8.15 -1.22 9.96
CA ALA A 130 8.53 -2.29 9.05
C ALA A 130 7.61 -2.34 7.81
N VAL A 131 6.31 -2.08 7.97
CA VAL A 131 5.38 -1.96 6.84
C VAL A 131 5.72 -0.76 5.97
N GLN A 132 5.98 0.40 6.57
CA GLN A 132 6.35 1.62 5.84
C GLN A 132 7.61 1.42 4.98
N GLU A 133 8.68 0.87 5.56
CA GLU A 133 9.90 0.59 4.79
C GLU A 133 9.66 -0.46 3.70
N SER A 134 8.75 -1.41 3.92
CA SER A 134 8.37 -2.38 2.90
C SER A 134 7.63 -1.70 1.75
N LEU A 135 6.71 -0.78 2.04
CA LEU A 135 5.99 0.03 1.05
C LEU A 135 6.94 0.91 0.24
N ASP A 136 7.83 1.65 0.89
CA ASP A 136 8.78 2.54 0.20
C ASP A 136 9.66 1.78 -0.79
N ARG A 137 10.12 0.60 -0.39
CA ARG A 137 10.89 -0.29 -1.27
C ARG A 137 10.02 -0.80 -2.42
N ALA A 138 8.79 -1.26 -2.16
CA ALA A 138 7.88 -1.72 -3.21
C ALA A 138 7.56 -0.61 -4.22
N MET A 139 7.33 0.62 -3.74
CA MET A 139 7.13 1.81 -4.57
C MET A 139 8.33 2.12 -5.46
N LYS A 140 9.56 2.06 -4.93
CA LYS A 140 10.78 2.23 -5.73
C LYS A 140 10.89 1.20 -6.86
N PHE A 141 10.55 -0.06 -6.59
CA PHE A 141 10.54 -1.11 -7.62
C PHE A 141 9.43 -0.88 -8.64
N LEU A 142 8.21 -0.58 -8.21
CA LEU A 142 7.09 -0.26 -9.11
C LEU A 142 7.40 0.94 -10.00
N ALA A 143 7.96 2.02 -9.45
CA ALA A 143 8.33 3.19 -10.21
C ALA A 143 9.35 2.86 -11.31
N ARG A 144 10.36 2.04 -11.00
CA ARG A 144 11.34 1.56 -12.00
C ARG A 144 10.66 0.73 -13.08
N GLU A 145 9.78 -0.19 -12.72
CA GLU A 145 9.04 -1.01 -13.68
C GLU A 145 8.14 -0.15 -14.59
N ILE A 146 7.48 0.89 -14.05
CA ILE A 146 6.68 1.84 -14.86
C ILE A 146 7.58 2.58 -15.86
N VAL A 147 8.73 3.06 -15.42
CA VAL A 147 9.69 3.75 -16.30
C VAL A 147 10.17 2.79 -17.39
N SER A 148 10.62 1.58 -17.02
CA SER A 148 11.05 0.57 -17.98
C SER A 148 9.95 0.15 -18.95
N LEU A 149 8.69 0.09 -18.49
CA LEU A 149 7.54 -0.22 -19.35
C LEU A 149 7.28 0.88 -20.38
N LYS A 150 7.42 2.16 -19.98
CA LYS A 150 7.28 3.31 -20.89
C LYS A 150 8.45 3.45 -21.86
N GLU A 151 9.65 3.13 -21.39
CA GLU A 151 10.89 3.22 -22.16
C GLU A 151 11.12 2.02 -23.06
N ALA A 152 10.45 0.89 -22.82
CA ALA A 152 10.48 -0.28 -23.70
C ALA A 152 10.04 0.17 -25.10
N PRO A 153 10.99 0.35 -26.04
CA PRO A 153 10.62 0.64 -27.41
C PRO A 153 9.88 -0.58 -27.92
N GLY A 154 9.22 -0.44 -29.06
CA GLY A 154 8.88 -1.59 -29.90
C GLY A 154 10.05 -2.57 -30.03
N ARG A 155 10.17 -3.56 -29.14
CA ARG A 155 10.72 -4.86 -29.50
C ARG A 155 9.70 -5.41 -30.49
N ALA A 156 9.84 -4.96 -31.73
CA ALA A 156 9.46 -5.70 -32.90
C ALA A 156 10.17 -7.04 -32.77
N SER A 157 9.43 -8.03 -32.26
CA SER A 157 9.71 -9.41 -32.56
C SER A 157 9.42 -9.63 -34.04
N GLY A 158 10.44 -9.42 -34.88
CA GLY A 158 10.69 -10.29 -36.03
C GLY A 158 11.58 -11.45 -35.56
N PRO A 159 11.75 -12.55 -36.31
CA PRO A 159 11.54 -12.70 -37.76
C PRO A 159 10.15 -13.15 -38.20
#